data_AF-A0A2T0Q216-F1
#
_entry.id   AF-A0A2T0Q216-F1
#
_cell.length_a   1.000
_cell.length_b   1.000
_cell.length_c   1.000
_cell.angle_alpha   90.00
_cell.angle_beta   90.00
_cell.angle_gamma   90.00
#
_symmetry.space_group_name_H-M   'P 1'
#
loop_
_entity.id
_entity.type
_entity.pdbx_description
1 polymer ?
#
loop_
_entity_poly.entity_id
_entity_poly.type
_entity_poly.pdbx_seq_one_letter_code
_entity_poly.pdbx_strand_id
1 'polypeptide(L)'
;MFGRLRRWGRRHGVVLDVVWVLPLWFGLAAATGVLVLAGESRAPAVALVGLALACLPLVWRRRYPVWTFVLITMATGLVFVDVAAFSPLVSQFVALFAVAKYRRWPWAVGATAVAVGRAVPQLFLLGAPWLAEMLLNTAVCLLVLLGGLYANMRRAYYDSLEERAERLESERDQQARIAVAEERSRIARELHDVVAHNVSVMVVQADGAGYMIDSAPERAKQAVETIAATGRQALVEMRRLLGVLRDSDAAVVLAPQPGLDQLDELLEQFRAAGLPVESGSTGRPVPIPQGRQIVVYRVVQEALTNTLKHGGPGAHALVRLEYGDGAVRVRVVDDGMGAAAAADGRGHGLIGMRERVAVYGGELRTGPLPGGGFEVCATLPLAEAPG
;
A
#
# COMPACT_ATOMS: atom_id res chain seq x y z
N MET A 1 -9.26 -1.34 11.95
CA MET A 1 -10.24 -1.33 13.05
C MET A 1 -9.60 -1.25 14.45
N PHE A 2 -8.58 -2.08 14.74
CA PHE A 2 -7.89 -2.11 16.05
C PHE A 2 -7.25 -0.78 16.51
N GLY A 3 -6.73 0.04 15.59
CA GLY A 3 -6.14 1.34 15.92
C GLY A 3 -7.14 2.43 16.39
N ARG A 4 -8.43 2.32 16.04
CA ARG A 4 -9.49 3.24 16.52
C ARG A 4 -9.97 2.83 17.92
N LEU A 5 -10.13 1.53 18.16
CA LEU A 5 -10.47 0.96 19.48
C LEU A 5 -9.38 1.24 20.53
N ARG A 6 -8.09 1.12 20.18
CA ARG A 6 -6.97 1.49 21.07
C ARG A 6 -6.93 2.99 21.38
N ARG A 7 -7.22 3.86 20.40
CA ARG A 7 -7.29 5.32 20.63
C ARG A 7 -8.50 5.73 21.47
N TRP A 8 -9.64 5.08 21.26
CA TRP A 8 -10.85 5.30 22.07
C TRP A 8 -10.66 4.84 23.52
N GLY A 9 -10.03 3.67 23.74
CA GLY A 9 -9.71 3.17 25.08
C GLY A 9 -8.64 3.97 25.84
N ARG A 10 -7.77 4.69 25.13
CA ARG A 10 -6.86 5.69 25.74
C ARG A 10 -7.59 6.96 26.18
N ARG A 11 -8.58 7.42 25.41
CA ARG A 11 -9.40 8.61 25.75
C ARG A 11 -10.47 8.35 26.82
N HIS A 12 -11.04 7.14 26.89
CA HIS A 12 -12.10 6.77 27.85
C HIS A 12 -11.62 5.83 28.96
N GLY A 13 -10.33 5.91 29.34
CA GLY A 13 -9.74 5.00 30.32
C GLY A 13 -10.48 4.94 31.66
N VAL A 14 -11.04 6.08 32.10
CA VAL A 14 -11.84 6.20 33.32
C VAL A 14 -13.18 5.46 33.20
N VAL A 15 -13.88 5.59 32.07
CA VAL A 15 -15.17 4.92 31.83
C VAL A 15 -14.99 3.40 31.84
N LEU A 16 -13.95 2.91 31.17
CA LEU A 16 -13.61 1.49 31.20
C LEU A 16 -13.26 1.03 32.62
N ASP A 17 -12.46 1.80 33.36
CA ASP A 17 -12.10 1.45 34.74
C ASP A 17 -13.33 1.43 35.67
N VAL A 18 -14.28 2.35 35.53
CA VAL A 18 -15.55 2.35 36.28
C VAL A 18 -16.40 1.12 35.94
N VAL A 19 -16.56 0.79 34.65
CA VAL A 19 -17.31 -0.40 34.22
C VAL A 19 -16.72 -1.69 34.80
N TRP A 20 -15.39 -1.79 34.92
CA TRP A 20 -14.73 -2.95 35.52
C TRP A 20 -14.80 -2.99 37.06
N VAL A 21 -14.89 -1.83 37.72
CA VAL A 21 -14.94 -1.74 39.20
C VAL A 21 -16.35 -1.97 39.73
N LEU A 22 -17.40 -1.65 38.95
CA LEU A 22 -18.79 -1.79 39.38
C LEU A 22 -19.17 -3.23 39.79
N PRO A 23 -18.91 -4.29 39.00
CA PRO A 23 -19.24 -5.67 39.42
C PRO A 23 -18.49 -6.10 40.67
N LEU A 24 -17.22 -5.68 40.81
CA LEU A 24 -16.40 -5.95 41.99
C LEU A 24 -17.00 -5.27 43.23
N TRP A 25 -17.43 -4.02 43.09
CA TRP A 25 -18.09 -3.28 44.16
C TRP A 25 -19.40 -3.93 44.58
N PHE A 26 -20.27 -4.30 43.63
CA PHE A 26 -21.53 -4.99 43.92
C PHE A 26 -21.30 -6.34 44.62
N GLY A 27 -20.34 -7.14 44.15
CA GLY A 27 -20.03 -8.44 44.76
C GLY A 27 -19.52 -8.31 46.19
N LEU A 28 -18.59 -7.38 46.45
CA LEU A 28 -18.07 -7.14 47.79
C LEU A 28 -19.12 -6.49 48.72
N ALA A 29 -20.01 -5.63 48.20
CA ALA A 29 -21.12 -5.05 48.95
C ALA A 29 -22.16 -6.08 49.36
N ALA A 30 -22.52 -7.01 48.46
CA ALA A 30 -23.41 -8.12 48.79
C ALA A 30 -22.81 -9.02 49.88
N ALA A 31 -21.54 -9.42 49.74
CA ALA A 31 -20.86 -10.24 50.75
C ALA A 31 -20.80 -9.55 52.12
N THR A 32 -20.44 -8.26 52.15
CA THR A 32 -20.41 -7.47 53.38
C THR A 32 -21.80 -7.34 54.00
N GLY A 33 -22.83 -7.10 53.18
CA GLY A 33 -24.22 -7.02 53.63
C GLY A 33 -24.73 -8.31 54.27
N VAL A 34 -24.38 -9.48 53.71
CA VAL A 34 -24.72 -10.78 54.29
C VAL A 34 -24.09 -10.95 55.68
N LEU A 35 -22.82 -10.59 55.85
CA LEU A 35 -22.11 -10.69 57.14
C LEU A 35 -22.67 -9.72 58.18
N VAL A 36 -23.06 -8.51 57.76
CA VAL A 36 -23.75 -7.55 58.62
C VAL A 36 -25.10 -8.09 59.08
N LEU A 37 -25.90 -8.67 58.17
CA LEU A 37 -27.19 -9.27 58.50
C LEU A 37 -27.06 -10.53 59.38
N ALA A 38 -25.95 -11.25 59.27
CA ALA A 38 -25.61 -12.39 60.12
C ALA A 38 -25.15 -12.01 61.54
N GLY A 39 -24.99 -10.70 61.83
CA GLY A 39 -24.57 -10.22 63.15
C GLY A 39 -23.06 -10.32 63.41
N GLU A 40 -22.24 -10.51 62.37
CA GLU A 40 -20.79 -10.66 62.52
C GLU A 40 -20.02 -9.33 62.55
N SER A 41 -20.67 -8.22 62.19
CA SER A 41 -20.09 -6.88 62.25
C SER A 41 -20.37 -6.20 63.58
N ARG A 42 -19.34 -5.58 64.17
CA ARG A 42 -19.46 -4.78 65.39
C ARG A 42 -19.95 -3.35 65.10
N ALA A 43 -19.64 -2.82 63.92
CA ALA A 43 -19.95 -1.47 63.46
C ALA A 43 -20.29 -1.46 61.96
N PRO A 44 -21.55 -1.76 61.56
CA PRO A 44 -21.91 -1.96 60.15
C PRO A 44 -21.68 -0.73 59.26
N ALA A 45 -21.79 0.48 59.82
CA ALA A 45 -21.46 1.71 59.12
C ALA A 45 -19.95 1.78 58.75
N VAL A 46 -19.07 1.29 59.63
CA VAL A 46 -17.62 1.25 59.41
C VAL A 46 -17.26 0.23 58.34
N ALA A 47 -17.89 -0.95 58.35
CA ALA A 47 -17.71 -1.96 57.29
C ALA A 47 -18.11 -1.42 55.90
N LEU A 48 -19.26 -0.74 55.79
CA LEU A 48 -19.73 -0.16 54.53
C LEU A 48 -18.81 0.97 54.02
N VAL A 49 -18.34 1.84 54.91
CA VAL A 49 -17.38 2.91 54.56
C VAL A 49 -16.02 2.32 54.16
N GLY A 50 -15.51 1.34 54.92
CA GLY A 50 -14.27 0.63 54.61
C GLY A 50 -14.34 -0.08 53.26
N LEU A 51 -15.47 -0.67 52.93
CA LEU A 51 -15.71 -1.26 51.62
C LEU A 51 -15.68 -0.22 50.48
N ALA A 52 -16.37 0.92 50.67
CA ALA A 52 -16.34 2.00 49.69
C ALA A 52 -14.91 2.49 49.45
N LEU A 53 -14.11 2.65 50.51
CA LEU A 53 -12.70 3.02 50.45
C LEU A 53 -11.80 1.92 49.86
N ALA A 54 -12.19 0.65 49.92
CA ALA A 54 -11.45 -0.44 49.27
C ALA A 54 -11.68 -0.46 47.73
N CYS A 55 -12.79 0.09 47.23
CA CYS A 55 -13.18 -0.02 45.82
C CYS A 55 -13.06 1.29 45.03
N LEU A 56 -13.55 2.41 45.57
CA LEU A 56 -13.55 3.70 44.88
C LEU A 56 -12.15 4.14 44.41
N PRO A 57 -11.07 3.94 45.18
CA PRO A 57 -9.74 4.35 44.77
C PRO A 57 -9.21 3.64 43.51
N LEU A 58 -9.81 2.50 43.13
CA LEU A 58 -9.42 1.74 41.94
C LEU A 58 -9.64 2.51 40.64
N VAL A 59 -10.54 3.49 40.62
CA VAL A 59 -10.75 4.36 39.44
C VAL A 59 -9.47 5.16 39.12
N TRP A 60 -8.69 5.52 40.14
CA TRP A 60 -7.44 6.26 39.97
C TRP A 60 -6.20 5.37 39.89
N ARG A 61 -6.36 4.03 39.83
CA ARG A 61 -5.23 3.06 39.85
C ARG A 61 -4.20 3.28 38.76
N ARG A 62 -4.59 3.87 37.62
CA ARG A 62 -3.65 4.16 36.52
C ARG A 62 -2.84 5.43 36.74
N ARG A 63 -3.42 6.44 37.41
CA ARG A 63 -2.80 7.75 37.62
C ARG A 63 -1.98 7.79 38.92
N TYR A 64 -2.52 7.22 40.00
CA TYR A 64 -1.91 7.21 41.32
C TYR A 64 -1.84 5.80 41.92
N PRO A 65 -1.18 4.83 41.25
CA PRO A 65 -1.19 3.42 41.67
C PRO A 65 -0.71 3.19 43.12
N VAL A 66 0.30 3.94 43.57
CA VAL A 66 0.85 3.80 44.94
C VAL A 66 -0.16 4.29 45.99
N TRP A 67 -0.75 5.47 45.79
CA TRP A 67 -1.76 6.01 46.71
C TRP A 67 -3.04 5.18 46.72
N THR A 68 -3.48 4.68 45.56
CA THR A 68 -4.57 3.72 45.45
C THR A 68 -4.27 2.47 46.29
N PHE A 69 -3.07 1.90 46.18
CA PHE A 69 -2.68 0.72 46.96
C PHE A 69 -2.64 1.00 48.47
N VAL A 70 -2.06 2.13 48.90
CA VAL A 70 -1.99 2.52 50.31
C VAL A 70 -3.38 2.67 50.89
N LEU A 71 -4.26 3.43 50.22
CA LEU A 71 -5.62 3.69 50.69
C LEU A 71 -6.45 2.40 50.79
N ILE A 72 -6.34 1.51 49.79
CA ILE A 72 -7.03 0.21 49.80
C ILE A 72 -6.48 -0.69 50.89
N THR A 73 -5.16 -0.69 51.12
CA THR A 73 -4.54 -1.49 52.18
C THR A 73 -4.95 -1.02 53.58
N MET A 74 -5.09 0.29 53.78
CA MET A 74 -5.63 0.84 55.03
C MET A 74 -7.12 0.49 55.20
N ALA A 75 -7.91 0.61 54.12
CA ALA A 75 -9.33 0.30 54.14
C ALA A 75 -9.61 -1.18 54.42
N THR A 76 -8.85 -2.11 53.81
CA THR A 76 -8.96 -3.54 54.08
C THR A 76 -8.56 -3.90 55.51
N GLY A 77 -7.55 -3.22 56.06
CA GLY A 77 -7.18 -3.34 57.48
C GLY A 77 -8.29 -2.90 58.42
N LEU A 78 -8.97 -1.78 58.12
CA LEU A 78 -10.10 -1.29 58.91
C LEU A 78 -11.29 -2.26 58.90
N VAL A 79 -11.66 -2.78 57.71
CA VAL A 79 -12.74 -3.76 57.57
C VAL A 79 -12.44 -5.03 58.37
N PHE A 80 -11.18 -5.49 58.36
CA PHE A 80 -10.79 -6.68 59.11
C PHE A 80 -10.94 -6.51 60.64
N VAL A 81 -10.67 -5.32 61.19
CA VAL A 81 -10.85 -5.05 62.63
C VAL A 81 -12.33 -5.13 63.02
N ASP A 82 -13.23 -4.76 62.12
CA ASP A 82 -14.68 -4.81 62.35
C ASP A 82 -15.28 -6.21 62.10
N VAL A 83 -14.85 -6.87 61.02
CA VAL A 83 -15.34 -8.16 60.55
C VAL A 83 -14.15 -9.11 60.39
N ALA A 84 -13.76 -9.77 61.48
CA ALA A 84 -12.57 -10.63 61.54
C ALA A 84 -12.60 -11.79 60.52
N ALA A 85 -13.79 -12.21 60.06
CA ALA A 85 -13.98 -13.28 59.10
C ALA A 85 -13.86 -12.85 57.62
N PHE A 86 -13.72 -11.55 57.31
CA PHE A 86 -13.76 -11.07 55.93
C PHE A 86 -12.81 -9.90 55.65
N SER A 87 -12.04 -10.00 54.57
CA SER A 87 -11.20 -8.92 54.05
C SER A 87 -11.37 -8.82 52.53
N PRO A 88 -11.59 -7.62 51.96
CA PRO A 88 -11.81 -7.44 50.52
C PRO A 88 -10.50 -7.53 49.70
N LEU A 89 -9.81 -8.68 49.77
CA LEU A 89 -8.48 -8.93 49.21
C LEU A 89 -8.40 -8.73 47.70
N VAL A 90 -9.51 -8.96 46.98
CA VAL A 90 -9.57 -8.78 45.52
C VAL A 90 -9.22 -7.33 45.12
N SER A 91 -9.72 -6.34 45.87
CA SER A 91 -9.39 -4.93 45.61
C SER A 91 -7.89 -4.64 45.81
N GLN A 92 -7.29 -5.26 46.83
CA GLN A 92 -5.87 -5.15 47.13
C GLN A 92 -5.00 -5.80 46.04
N PHE A 93 -5.41 -6.95 45.50
CA PHE A 93 -4.72 -7.60 44.38
C PHE A 93 -4.78 -6.75 43.11
N VAL A 94 -5.93 -6.14 42.81
CA VAL A 94 -6.06 -5.22 41.65
C VAL A 94 -5.17 -3.98 41.82
N ALA A 95 -5.08 -3.44 43.04
CA ALA A 95 -4.22 -2.30 43.35
C ALA A 95 -2.72 -2.67 43.26
N LEU A 96 -2.34 -3.83 43.79
CA LEU A 96 -0.97 -4.36 43.70
C LEU A 96 -0.56 -4.59 42.24
N PHE A 97 -1.45 -5.20 41.45
CA PHE A 97 -1.24 -5.35 40.01
C PHE A 97 -0.97 -4.00 39.35
N ALA A 98 -1.75 -2.96 39.69
CA ALA A 98 -1.54 -1.63 39.13
C ALA A 98 -0.17 -1.03 39.49
N VAL A 99 0.31 -1.20 40.73
CA VAL A 99 1.67 -0.78 41.12
C VAL A 99 2.71 -1.52 40.29
N ALA A 100 2.63 -2.85 40.23
CA ALA A 100 3.56 -3.70 39.47
C ALA A 100 3.56 -3.39 37.97
N LYS A 101 2.38 -3.07 37.42
CA LYS A 101 2.23 -2.72 36.00
C LYS A 101 2.83 -1.35 35.68
N TYR A 102 2.51 -0.32 36.47
CA TYR A 102 2.74 1.09 36.10
C TYR A 102 3.94 1.76 36.78
N ARG A 103 4.57 1.13 37.78
CA ARG A 103 5.73 1.68 38.49
C ARG A 103 6.96 0.79 38.35
N ARG A 104 8.13 1.33 38.71
CA ARG A 104 9.41 0.61 38.73
C ARG A 104 9.36 -0.56 39.72
N TRP A 105 10.10 -1.62 39.42
CA TRP A 105 10.09 -2.89 40.16
C TRP A 105 10.29 -2.77 41.68
N PRO A 106 11.07 -1.82 42.25
CA PRO A 106 11.21 -1.71 43.72
C PRO A 106 9.89 -1.34 44.42
N TRP A 107 9.04 -0.51 43.79
CA TRP A 107 7.71 -0.21 44.36
C TRP A 107 6.78 -1.41 44.33
N ALA A 108 6.91 -2.25 43.31
CA ALA A 108 6.14 -3.48 43.19
C ALA A 108 6.52 -4.46 44.31
N VAL A 109 7.82 -4.66 44.54
CA VAL A 109 8.34 -5.50 45.63
C VAL A 109 7.92 -4.95 46.99
N GLY A 110 8.06 -3.63 47.21
CA GLY A 110 7.62 -2.99 48.45
C GLY A 110 6.12 -3.14 48.70
N ALA A 111 5.29 -2.95 47.68
CA ALA A 111 3.84 -3.14 47.79
C ALA A 111 3.48 -4.61 48.09
N THR A 112 4.18 -5.58 47.47
CA THR A 112 4.01 -7.01 47.78
C THR A 112 4.39 -7.30 49.23
N ALA A 113 5.51 -6.76 49.72
CA ALA A 113 5.94 -6.93 51.10
C ALA A 113 4.91 -6.37 52.10
N VAL A 114 4.34 -5.20 51.82
CA VAL A 114 3.25 -4.62 52.63
C VAL A 114 1.99 -5.49 52.56
N ALA A 115 1.62 -5.99 51.38
CA ALA A 115 0.42 -6.82 51.21
C ALA A 115 0.50 -8.15 51.96
N VAL A 116 1.67 -8.78 51.95
CA VAL A 116 1.96 -10.01 52.71
C VAL A 116 2.09 -9.72 54.20
N GLY A 117 2.82 -8.67 54.57
CA GLY A 117 3.06 -8.29 55.96
C GLY A 117 1.78 -7.95 56.73
N ARG A 118 0.75 -7.43 56.04
CA ARG A 118 -0.59 -7.19 56.62
C ARG A 118 -1.22 -8.45 57.23
N ALA A 119 -0.91 -9.64 56.71
CA ALA A 119 -1.47 -10.90 57.20
C ALA A 119 -0.79 -11.40 58.48
N VAL A 120 0.40 -10.89 58.83
CA VAL A 120 1.19 -11.36 59.98
C VAL A 120 0.47 -11.11 61.32
N PRO A 121 -0.06 -9.90 61.62
CA PRO A 121 -0.83 -9.69 62.85
C PRO A 121 -2.07 -10.60 62.95
N GLN A 122 -2.69 -10.94 61.81
CA GLN A 122 -3.88 -11.81 61.78
C GLN A 122 -3.51 -13.22 62.23
N LEU A 123 -2.37 -13.75 61.77
CA LEU A 123 -1.85 -15.04 62.20
C LEU A 123 -1.53 -15.05 63.71
N PHE A 124 -0.92 -13.98 64.24
CA PHE A 124 -0.63 -13.87 65.67
C PHE A 124 -1.89 -13.80 66.54
N LEU A 125 -2.94 -13.12 66.07
CA LEU A 125 -4.19 -12.94 66.82
C LEU A 125 -5.12 -14.15 66.76
N LEU A 126 -5.17 -14.85 65.62
CA LEU A 126 -6.18 -15.88 65.34
C LEU A 126 -5.59 -17.31 65.29
N GLY A 127 -4.27 -17.45 65.33
CA GLY A 127 -3.58 -18.72 65.49
C GLY A 127 -3.46 -19.57 64.22
N ALA A 128 -3.05 -20.83 64.41
CA ALA A 128 -2.69 -21.77 63.34
C ALA A 128 -3.73 -21.98 62.21
N PRO A 129 -5.06 -21.92 62.43
CA PRO A 129 -6.05 -22.06 61.36
C PRO A 129 -5.87 -21.03 60.22
N TRP A 130 -5.28 -19.87 60.50
CA TRP A 130 -5.06 -18.79 59.51
C TRP A 130 -3.77 -18.94 58.70
N LEU A 131 -2.94 -19.96 58.99
CA LEU A 131 -1.70 -20.19 58.25
C LEU A 131 -1.98 -20.48 56.76
N ALA A 132 -3.01 -21.26 56.46
CA ALA A 132 -3.40 -21.59 55.09
C ALA A 132 -3.82 -20.34 54.31
N GLU A 133 -4.58 -19.43 54.91
CA GLU A 133 -4.99 -18.17 54.30
C GLU A 133 -3.81 -17.23 54.06
N MET A 134 -2.88 -17.14 55.01
CA MET A 134 -1.65 -16.35 54.84
C MET A 134 -0.80 -16.89 53.67
N LEU A 135 -0.63 -18.22 53.58
CA LEU A 135 0.11 -18.85 52.49
C LEU A 135 -0.58 -18.63 51.14
N LEU A 136 -1.91 -18.77 51.08
CA LEU A 136 -2.69 -18.51 49.87
C LEU A 136 -2.60 -17.04 49.45
N ASN A 137 -2.77 -16.09 50.37
CA ASN A 137 -2.62 -14.66 50.10
C ASN A 137 -1.21 -14.34 49.58
N THR A 138 -0.18 -14.94 50.17
CA THR A 138 1.21 -14.77 49.73
C THR A 138 1.40 -15.29 48.31
N ALA A 139 0.91 -16.50 48.02
CA ALA A 139 0.98 -17.09 46.68
C ALA A 139 0.26 -16.22 45.63
N VAL A 140 -0.93 -15.69 45.96
CA VAL A 140 -1.67 -14.80 45.06
C VAL A 140 -0.95 -13.47 44.88
N CYS A 141 -0.40 -12.87 45.94
CA CYS A 141 0.41 -11.65 45.83
C CYS A 141 1.63 -11.85 44.91
N LEU A 142 2.31 -12.99 45.01
CA LEU A 142 3.43 -13.33 44.12
C LEU A 142 2.97 -13.51 42.67
N LEU A 143 1.86 -14.20 42.44
CA LEU A 143 1.27 -14.37 41.11
C LEU A 143 0.89 -13.01 40.49
N VAL A 144 0.28 -12.14 41.28
CA VAL A 144 -0.11 -10.77 40.88
C VAL A 144 1.11 -9.91 40.58
N LEU A 145 2.16 -9.99 41.40
CA LEU A 145 3.43 -9.31 41.15
C LEU A 145 4.04 -9.75 39.83
N LEU A 146 4.17 -11.06 39.60
CA LEU A 146 4.71 -11.63 38.37
C LEU A 146 3.88 -11.21 37.16
N GLY A 147 2.55 -11.29 37.24
CA GLY A 147 1.65 -10.86 36.18
C GLY A 147 1.76 -9.36 35.88
N GLY A 148 1.90 -8.53 36.91
CA GLY A 148 2.09 -7.09 36.78
C GLY A 148 3.42 -6.71 36.14
N LEU A 149 4.52 -7.35 36.57
CA LEU A 149 5.86 -7.19 35.99
C LEU A 149 5.91 -7.66 34.55
N TYR A 150 5.31 -8.81 34.24
CA TYR A 150 5.18 -9.30 32.86
C TYR A 150 4.39 -8.31 31.99
N ALA A 151 3.29 -7.76 32.50
CA ALA A 151 2.52 -6.74 31.78
C ALA A 151 3.27 -5.39 31.65
N ASN A 152 4.17 -5.05 32.57
CA ASN A 152 5.07 -3.91 32.44
C ASN A 152 6.08 -4.15 31.30
N MET A 153 6.80 -5.27 31.35
CA MET A 153 7.79 -5.66 30.33
C MET A 153 7.18 -5.75 28.94
N ARG A 154 6.01 -6.41 28.83
CA ARG A 154 5.32 -6.58 27.56
C ARG A 154 4.89 -5.24 26.94
N ARG A 155 4.53 -4.25 27.77
CA ARG A 155 4.24 -2.89 27.26
C ARG A 155 5.49 -2.20 26.75
N ALA A 156 6.56 -2.17 27.54
CA ALA A 156 7.84 -1.60 27.10
C ALA A 156 8.35 -2.26 25.81
N TYR A 157 8.19 -3.58 25.68
CA TYR A 157 8.53 -4.31 24.46
C TYR A 157 7.70 -3.87 23.25
N TYR A 158 6.38 -3.77 23.38
CA TYR A 158 5.52 -3.31 22.29
C TYR A 158 5.80 -1.86 21.91
N ASP A 159 6.01 -0.97 22.88
CA ASP A 159 6.36 0.42 22.62
C ASP A 159 7.69 0.49 21.84
N SER A 160 8.69 -0.32 22.20
CA SER A 160 9.96 -0.41 21.46
C SER A 160 9.82 -0.98 20.05
N LEU A 161 8.86 -1.89 19.82
CA LEU A 161 8.57 -2.41 18.48
C LEU A 161 7.86 -1.38 17.61
N GLU A 162 6.94 -0.61 18.17
CA GLU A 162 6.24 0.49 17.47
C GLU A 162 7.26 1.56 17.04
N GLU A 163 8.15 1.99 17.95
CA GLU A 163 9.23 2.93 17.60
C GLU A 163 10.18 2.40 16.51
N ARG A 164 10.51 1.10 16.55
CA ARG A 164 11.37 0.48 15.52
C ARG A 164 10.67 0.40 14.17
N ALA A 165 9.38 0.09 14.15
CA ALA A 165 8.59 0.04 12.93
C ALA A 165 8.49 1.43 12.28
N GLU A 166 8.19 2.48 13.07
CA GLU A 166 8.15 3.87 12.59
C GLU A 166 9.51 4.32 12.02
N ARG A 167 10.63 3.94 12.65
CA ARG A 167 11.98 4.24 12.14
C ARG A 167 12.26 3.53 10.82
N LEU A 168 11.94 2.24 10.71
CA LEU A 168 12.14 1.48 9.47
C LEU A 168 11.28 2.02 8.31
N GLU A 169 10.04 2.44 8.58
CA GLU A 169 9.22 3.10 7.55
C GLU A 169 9.85 4.40 7.07
N SER A 170 10.33 5.25 7.99
CA SER A 170 11.02 6.49 7.63
C SER A 170 12.33 6.24 6.87
N GLU A 171 13.12 5.24 7.26
CA GLU A 171 14.37 4.88 6.58
C GLU A 171 14.10 4.35 5.16
N ARG A 172 13.07 3.52 4.99
CA ARG A 172 12.67 3.00 3.68
C ARG A 172 12.27 4.14 2.73
N ASP A 173 11.49 5.10 3.22
CA ASP A 173 11.06 6.25 2.42
C ASP A 173 12.23 7.15 2.05
N GLN A 174 13.22 7.31 2.93
CA GLN A 174 14.46 8.04 2.63
C GLN A 174 15.30 7.31 1.58
N GLN A 175 15.49 6.00 1.73
CA GLN A 175 16.23 5.18 0.76
C GLN A 175 15.56 5.21 -0.61
N ALA A 176 14.23 5.13 -0.68
CA ALA A 176 13.50 5.26 -1.94
C ALA A 176 13.74 6.61 -2.63
N ARG A 177 13.75 7.72 -1.86
CA ARG A 177 14.04 9.06 -2.41
C ARG A 177 15.49 9.17 -2.90
N ILE A 178 16.44 8.61 -2.15
CA ILE A 178 17.85 8.59 -2.55
C ILE A 178 18.02 7.78 -3.84
N ALA A 179 17.44 6.57 -3.92
CA ALA A 179 17.51 5.73 -5.11
C ALA A 179 16.93 6.44 -6.35
N VAL A 180 15.78 7.11 -6.21
CA VAL A 180 15.18 7.90 -7.31
C VAL A 180 16.11 9.06 -7.73
N ALA A 181 16.74 9.74 -6.77
CA ALA A 181 17.67 10.84 -7.08
C ALA A 181 18.96 10.34 -7.76
N GLU A 182 19.51 9.23 -7.29
CA GLU A 182 20.68 8.57 -7.89
C GLU A 182 20.38 8.13 -9.33
N GLU A 183 19.22 7.54 -9.56
CA GLU A 183 18.81 7.10 -10.89
C GLU A 183 18.61 8.29 -11.84
N ARG A 184 17.96 9.37 -11.38
CA ARG A 184 17.87 10.63 -12.15
C ARG A 184 19.24 11.20 -12.49
N SER A 185 20.19 11.15 -11.57
CA SER A 185 21.56 11.61 -11.80
C SER A 185 22.33 10.72 -12.79
N ARG A 186 22.11 9.39 -12.75
CA ARG A 186 22.65 8.44 -13.71
C ARG A 186 22.14 8.74 -15.12
N ILE A 187 20.82 8.84 -15.29
CA ILE A 187 20.16 9.18 -16.56
C ILE A 187 20.68 10.51 -17.10
N ALA A 188 20.78 11.55 -16.26
CA ALA A 188 21.27 12.86 -16.70
C ALA A 188 22.71 12.79 -17.25
N ARG A 189 23.58 11.98 -16.63
CA ARG A 189 24.95 11.76 -17.13
C ARG A 189 24.97 10.99 -18.43
N GLU A 190 24.20 9.90 -18.55
CA GLU A 190 24.10 9.14 -19.80
C GLU A 190 23.57 10.00 -20.96
N LEU A 191 22.56 10.83 -20.69
CA LEU A 191 22.07 11.81 -21.67
C LEU A 191 23.15 12.84 -22.05
N HIS A 192 23.89 13.36 -21.07
CA HIS A 192 24.97 14.30 -21.33
C HIS A 192 26.08 13.69 -22.18
N ASP A 193 26.49 12.45 -21.91
CA ASP A 193 27.54 11.75 -22.65
C ASP A 193 27.13 11.51 -24.11
N VAL A 194 25.89 11.08 -24.36
CA VAL A 194 25.35 10.92 -25.72
C VAL A 194 25.33 12.25 -26.48
N VAL A 195 24.89 13.33 -25.83
CA VAL A 195 24.85 14.66 -26.45
C VAL A 195 26.25 15.18 -26.73
N ALA A 196 27.14 15.15 -25.73
CA ALA A 196 28.50 15.66 -25.85
C ALA A 196 29.30 14.93 -26.93
N HIS A 197 29.17 13.61 -27.02
CA HIS A 197 29.83 12.81 -28.04
C HIS A 197 29.36 13.17 -29.45
N ASN A 198 28.03 13.18 -29.67
CA ASN A 198 27.47 13.47 -30.99
C ASN A 198 27.78 14.90 -31.45
N VAL A 199 27.68 15.89 -30.54
CA VAL A 199 28.04 17.29 -30.85
C VAL A 199 29.52 17.39 -31.20
N SER A 200 30.40 16.71 -30.47
CA SER A 200 31.84 16.72 -30.77
C SER A 200 32.14 16.17 -32.17
N VAL A 201 31.49 15.06 -32.57
CA VAL A 201 31.63 14.51 -33.92
C VAL A 201 31.12 15.48 -34.98
N MET A 202 29.97 16.13 -34.75
CA MET A 202 29.44 17.12 -35.69
C MET A 202 30.36 18.33 -35.86
N VAL A 203 30.97 18.83 -34.77
CA VAL A 203 31.93 19.94 -34.82
C VAL A 203 33.16 19.57 -35.65
N VAL A 204 33.77 18.40 -35.40
CA VAL A 204 34.94 17.94 -36.16
C VAL A 204 34.62 17.76 -37.65
N GLN A 205 33.44 17.22 -37.98
CA GLN A 205 32.99 17.07 -39.37
C GLN A 205 32.69 18.42 -40.03
N ALA A 206 32.15 19.39 -39.28
CA ALA A 206 31.89 20.74 -39.78
C ALA A 206 33.19 21.48 -40.10
N ASP A 207 34.19 21.39 -39.22
CA ASP A 207 35.51 21.99 -39.44
C ASP A 207 36.19 21.37 -40.67
N GLY A 208 36.11 20.04 -40.84
CA GLY A 208 36.62 19.33 -42.01
C GLY A 208 35.92 19.72 -43.32
N ALA A 209 34.59 19.90 -43.28
CA ALA A 209 33.81 20.37 -44.42
C ALA A 209 34.20 21.79 -44.82
N GLY A 210 34.41 22.69 -43.84
CA GLY A 210 34.84 24.06 -44.07
C GLY A 210 36.22 24.15 -44.74
N TYR A 211 37.17 23.31 -44.32
CA TYR A 211 38.52 23.29 -44.91
C TYR A 211 38.54 22.82 -46.38
N MET A 212 37.59 21.97 -46.79
CA MET A 212 37.56 21.36 -48.12
C MET A 212 36.53 21.96 -49.07
N ILE A 213 35.84 23.04 -48.68
CA ILE A 213 34.67 23.54 -49.40
C ILE A 213 35.02 24.03 -50.83
N ASP A 214 36.18 24.67 -50.98
CA ASP A 214 36.66 25.18 -52.27
C ASP A 214 37.48 24.14 -53.05
N SER A 215 38.20 23.26 -52.33
CA SER A 215 39.15 22.31 -52.93
C SER A 215 38.55 20.95 -53.29
N ALA A 216 37.48 20.53 -52.61
CA ALA A 216 36.79 19.27 -52.84
C ALA A 216 35.29 19.37 -52.46
N PRO A 217 34.48 20.13 -53.22
CA PRO A 217 33.10 20.45 -52.86
C PRO A 217 32.20 19.22 -52.66
N GLU A 218 32.41 18.14 -53.41
CA GLU A 218 31.62 16.90 -53.22
C GLU A 218 31.92 16.18 -51.91
N ARG A 219 33.16 16.26 -51.40
CA ARG A 219 33.49 15.72 -50.07
C ARG A 219 32.92 16.59 -48.96
N ALA A 220 32.90 17.92 -49.15
CA ALA A 220 32.26 18.84 -48.22
C ALA A 220 30.75 18.58 -48.13
N LYS A 221 30.08 18.31 -49.26
CA LYS A 221 28.65 17.94 -49.29
C LYS A 221 28.37 16.64 -48.53
N GLN A 222 29.19 15.60 -48.71
CA GLN A 222 29.09 14.35 -47.95
C GLN A 222 29.26 14.55 -46.44
N ALA A 223 30.19 15.42 -46.03
CA ALA A 223 30.39 15.75 -44.62
C ALA A 223 29.16 16.44 -44.01
N VAL A 224 28.52 17.38 -44.73
CA VAL A 224 27.26 18.02 -44.31
C VAL A 224 26.11 17.02 -44.19
N GLU A 225 25.97 16.10 -45.14
CA GLU A 225 24.97 15.02 -45.06
C GLU A 225 25.20 14.12 -43.84
N THR A 226 26.47 13.81 -43.53
CA THR A 226 26.86 13.04 -42.34
C THR A 226 26.50 13.77 -41.05
N ILE A 227 26.79 15.07 -40.94
CA ILE A 227 26.40 15.90 -39.78
C ILE A 227 24.88 15.83 -39.57
N ALA A 228 24.09 16.00 -40.64
CA ALA A 228 22.63 15.94 -40.56
C ALA A 228 22.13 14.55 -40.13
N ALA A 229 22.77 13.47 -40.59
CA ALA A 229 22.47 12.10 -40.17
C ALA A 229 22.79 11.88 -38.68
N THR A 230 23.97 12.30 -38.21
CA THR A 230 24.37 12.21 -36.80
C THR A 230 23.42 13.01 -35.90
N GLY A 231 23.00 14.21 -36.32
CA GLY A 231 22.03 15.02 -35.58
C GLY A 231 20.67 14.35 -35.44
N ARG A 232 20.15 13.77 -36.53
CA ARG A 232 18.89 13.01 -36.50
C ARG A 232 19.00 11.78 -35.62
N GLN A 233 20.11 11.04 -35.70
CA GLN A 233 20.35 9.85 -34.88
C GLN A 233 20.42 10.19 -33.38
N ALA A 234 21.16 11.23 -32.99
CA ALA A 234 21.25 11.69 -31.61
C ALA A 234 19.89 12.09 -31.03
N LEU A 235 19.05 12.76 -31.81
CA LEU A 235 17.68 13.12 -31.41
C LEU A 235 16.79 11.88 -31.19
N VAL A 236 16.96 10.83 -32.01
CA VAL A 236 16.24 9.55 -31.84
C VAL A 236 16.70 8.83 -30.57
N GLU A 237 18.01 8.76 -30.32
CA GLU A 237 18.58 8.13 -29.13
C GLU A 237 18.14 8.84 -27.84
N MET A 238 18.17 10.18 -27.80
CA MET A 238 17.64 10.96 -26.68
C MET A 238 16.14 10.73 -26.46
N ARG A 239 15.34 10.69 -27.52
CA ARG A 239 13.89 10.42 -27.42
C ARG A 239 13.61 9.02 -26.90
N ARG A 240 14.44 8.02 -27.22
CA ARG A 240 14.31 6.66 -26.66
C ARG A 240 14.63 6.63 -25.18
N LEU A 241 15.75 7.25 -24.76
CA LEU A 241 16.14 7.33 -23.35
C LEU A 241 15.09 8.09 -22.50
N LEU A 242 14.56 9.21 -23.01
CA LEU A 242 13.50 9.98 -22.34
C LEU A 242 12.12 9.33 -22.44
N GLY A 243 11.84 8.59 -23.50
CA GLY A 243 10.57 7.89 -23.72
C GLY A 243 10.36 6.73 -22.75
N VAL A 244 11.42 5.95 -22.50
CA VAL A 244 11.43 4.86 -21.49
C VAL A 244 11.15 5.39 -20.08
N LEU A 245 11.50 6.65 -19.78
CA LEU A 245 11.24 7.29 -18.49
C LEU A 245 9.86 7.94 -18.38
N ARG A 246 9.17 8.17 -19.50
CA ARG A 246 7.84 8.79 -19.55
C ARG A 246 6.69 7.78 -19.49
N ASP A 247 6.94 6.51 -19.81
CA ASP A 247 5.91 5.46 -19.72
C ASP A 247 5.58 5.02 -18.28
N SER A 248 6.32 5.51 -17.28
CA SER A 248 6.06 5.19 -15.87
C SER A 248 5.41 6.31 -15.05
N ASP A 249 5.40 7.56 -15.53
CA ASP A 249 4.95 8.71 -14.72
C ASP A 249 4.59 9.94 -15.57
N ALA A 250 3.56 9.85 -16.41
CA ALA A 250 2.72 11.00 -16.78
C ALA A 250 1.58 10.60 -17.73
N ALA A 251 0.37 10.93 -17.30
CA ALA A 251 -0.77 11.18 -18.14
C ALA A 251 -0.37 11.84 -19.47
N VAL A 252 -0.77 11.21 -20.58
CA VAL A 252 -0.90 11.87 -21.87
C VAL A 252 -1.80 13.09 -21.67
N VAL A 253 -1.19 14.27 -21.72
CA VAL A 253 -1.90 15.55 -21.71
C VAL A 253 -2.70 15.66 -23.02
N LEU A 254 -4.02 15.45 -22.89
CA LEU A 254 -5.11 16.18 -23.52
C LEU A 254 -5.07 16.36 -25.06
N ALA A 255 -5.17 15.25 -25.80
CA ALA A 255 -6.06 15.20 -26.95
C ALA A 255 -7.17 14.19 -26.62
N PRO A 256 -8.46 14.42 -26.97
CA PRO A 256 -9.48 13.40 -26.81
C PRO A 256 -8.97 12.13 -27.50
N GLN A 257 -8.90 11.01 -26.76
CA GLN A 257 -8.36 9.78 -27.33
C GLN A 257 -9.18 9.41 -28.58
N PRO A 258 -8.50 9.06 -29.69
CA PRO A 258 -9.18 8.84 -30.96
C PRO A 258 -10.17 7.69 -30.82
N GLY A 259 -11.43 7.98 -31.14
CA GLY A 259 -12.50 7.00 -31.22
C GLY A 259 -12.70 6.53 -32.66
N LEU A 260 -13.73 5.69 -32.85
CA LEU A 260 -14.12 5.24 -34.20
C LEU A 260 -14.72 6.36 -35.05
N ASP A 261 -15.17 7.44 -34.42
CA ASP A 261 -15.63 8.67 -35.08
C ASP A 261 -14.53 9.37 -35.89
N GLN A 262 -13.27 9.16 -35.53
CA GLN A 262 -12.10 9.72 -36.23
C GLN A 262 -11.50 8.76 -37.27
N LEU A 263 -12.10 7.59 -37.48
CA LEU A 263 -11.57 6.60 -38.40
C LEU A 263 -11.61 7.08 -39.84
N ASP A 264 -12.70 7.76 -40.25
CA ASP A 264 -12.84 8.27 -41.61
C ASP A 264 -11.77 9.33 -41.93
N GLU A 265 -11.45 10.20 -40.97
CA GLU A 265 -10.38 11.19 -41.10
C GLU A 265 -9.01 10.51 -41.23
N LEU A 266 -8.74 9.46 -40.44
CA LEU A 266 -7.51 8.68 -40.56
C LEU A 266 -7.37 8.07 -41.96
N LEU A 267 -8.45 7.50 -42.51
CA LEU A 267 -8.43 6.90 -43.85
C LEU A 267 -8.15 7.93 -44.94
N GLU A 268 -8.73 9.13 -44.82
CA GLU A 268 -8.46 10.24 -45.74
C GLU A 268 -6.99 10.71 -45.69
N GLN A 269 -6.35 10.72 -44.51
CA GLN A 269 -4.93 11.05 -44.40
C GLN A 269 -4.04 10.07 -45.18
N PHE A 270 -4.36 8.77 -45.14
CA PHE A 270 -3.62 7.77 -45.92
C PHE A 270 -3.91 7.85 -47.42
N ARG A 271 -5.15 8.17 -47.82
CA ARG A 271 -5.50 8.48 -49.22
C ARG A 271 -4.69 9.66 -49.76
N ALA A 272 -4.62 10.75 -48.98
CA ALA A 272 -3.83 11.93 -49.32
C ALA A 272 -2.32 11.65 -49.39
N ALA A 273 -1.83 10.68 -48.59
CA ALA A 273 -0.44 10.22 -48.62
C ALA A 273 -0.12 9.28 -49.81
N GLY A 274 -1.08 9.01 -50.68
CA GLY A 274 -0.90 8.21 -51.90
C GLY A 274 -1.17 6.71 -51.73
N LEU A 275 -1.77 6.28 -50.62
CA LEU A 275 -2.26 4.91 -50.43
C LEU A 275 -3.78 4.88 -50.67
N PRO A 276 -4.29 4.31 -51.78
CA PRO A 276 -5.73 4.18 -51.96
C PRO A 276 -6.33 3.23 -50.92
N VAL A 277 -7.29 3.73 -50.14
CA VAL A 277 -7.95 2.95 -49.08
C VAL A 277 -9.45 2.83 -49.34
N GLU A 278 -9.94 1.60 -49.48
CA GLU A 278 -11.36 1.28 -49.48
C GLU A 278 -11.82 0.93 -48.06
N SER A 279 -12.98 1.44 -47.64
CA SER A 279 -13.54 1.18 -46.30
C SER A 279 -15.00 0.75 -46.36
N GLY A 280 -15.37 -0.18 -45.49
CA GLY A 280 -16.75 -0.63 -45.37
C GLY A 280 -17.07 -1.22 -44.01
N SER A 281 -18.35 -1.24 -43.66
CA SER A 281 -18.84 -1.89 -42.45
C SER A 281 -19.95 -2.89 -42.77
N THR A 282 -19.95 -4.04 -42.10
CA THR A 282 -21.00 -5.06 -42.21
C THR A 282 -21.63 -5.34 -40.84
N GLY A 283 -22.92 -5.70 -40.84
CA GLY A 283 -23.71 -5.84 -39.62
C GLY A 283 -24.27 -4.51 -39.11
N ARG A 284 -24.96 -4.56 -37.97
CA ARG A 284 -25.56 -3.37 -37.34
C ARG A 284 -24.56 -2.75 -36.36
N PRO A 285 -24.15 -1.47 -36.53
CA PRO A 285 -23.26 -0.82 -35.58
C PRO A 285 -23.84 -0.86 -34.16
N VAL A 286 -23.03 -1.31 -33.22
CA VAL A 286 -23.35 -1.37 -31.78
C VAL A 286 -22.46 -0.38 -31.05
N PRO A 287 -22.91 0.28 -29.96
CA PRO A 287 -22.05 1.11 -29.14
C PRO A 287 -20.84 0.32 -28.60
N ILE A 288 -19.64 0.74 -28.99
CA ILE A 288 -18.38 0.13 -28.55
C ILE A 288 -17.84 0.93 -27.35
N PRO A 289 -17.43 0.28 -26.24
CA PRO A 289 -16.75 0.96 -25.14
C PRO A 289 -15.48 1.69 -25.60
N GLN A 290 -15.23 2.89 -25.06
CA GLN A 290 -14.15 3.77 -25.52
C GLN A 290 -12.77 3.08 -25.62
N GLY A 291 -12.40 2.28 -24.62
CA GLY A 291 -11.14 1.53 -24.63
C GLY A 291 -10.97 0.61 -25.84
N ARG A 292 -12.05 -0.02 -26.31
CA ARG A 292 -12.04 -0.90 -27.49
C ARG A 292 -12.03 -0.11 -28.80
N GLN A 293 -12.68 1.06 -28.83
CA GLN A 293 -12.59 1.97 -29.97
C GLN A 293 -11.15 2.39 -30.25
N ILE A 294 -10.40 2.74 -29.20
CA ILE A 294 -8.99 3.12 -29.28
C ILE A 294 -8.15 1.97 -29.85
N VAL A 295 -8.40 0.74 -29.41
CA VAL A 295 -7.66 -0.43 -29.93
C VAL A 295 -7.95 -0.65 -31.41
N VAL A 296 -9.22 -0.58 -31.84
CA VAL A 296 -9.58 -0.68 -33.27
C VAL A 296 -8.89 0.40 -34.08
N TYR A 297 -8.96 1.67 -33.64
CA TYR A 297 -8.32 2.80 -34.31
C TYR A 297 -6.81 2.56 -34.48
N ARG A 298 -6.12 2.13 -33.40
CA ARG A 298 -4.68 1.87 -33.43
C ARG A 298 -4.30 0.67 -34.29
N VAL A 299 -5.12 -0.37 -34.34
CA VAL A 299 -4.90 -1.52 -35.24
C VAL A 299 -5.00 -1.07 -36.70
N VAL A 300 -6.00 -0.27 -37.06
CA VAL A 300 -6.12 0.26 -38.43
C VAL A 300 -4.95 1.17 -38.78
N GLN A 301 -4.58 2.10 -37.88
CA GLN A 301 -3.47 3.02 -38.10
C GLN A 301 -2.14 2.29 -38.33
N GLU A 302 -1.81 1.32 -37.47
CA GLU A 302 -0.56 0.57 -37.57
C GLU A 302 -0.55 -0.31 -38.83
N ALA A 303 -1.69 -0.94 -39.17
CA ALA A 303 -1.81 -1.73 -40.39
C ALA A 303 -1.60 -0.88 -41.66
N LEU A 304 -2.27 0.26 -41.78
CA LEU A 304 -2.11 1.16 -42.94
C LEU A 304 -0.70 1.77 -43.02
N THR A 305 -0.08 2.06 -41.86
CA THR A 305 1.31 2.50 -41.81
C THR A 305 2.25 1.43 -42.34
N ASN A 306 2.01 0.17 -42.00
CA ASN A 306 2.79 -0.96 -42.51
C ASN A 306 2.57 -1.14 -44.02
N THR A 307 1.34 -1.03 -44.51
CA THR A 307 1.06 -1.07 -45.96
C THR A 307 1.79 0.06 -46.69
N LEU A 308 1.76 1.29 -46.17
CA LEU A 308 2.46 2.43 -46.79
C LEU A 308 3.99 2.23 -46.83
N LYS A 309 4.56 1.60 -45.81
CA LYS A 309 6.01 1.35 -45.72
C LYS A 309 6.47 0.14 -46.53
N HIS A 310 5.67 -0.92 -46.57
CA HIS A 310 6.09 -2.26 -47.02
C HIS A 310 5.32 -2.77 -48.24
N GLY A 311 4.17 -2.18 -48.58
CA GLY A 311 3.30 -2.64 -49.65
C GLY A 311 3.89 -2.45 -51.06
N GLY A 312 4.81 -1.49 -51.24
CA GLY A 312 5.39 -1.16 -52.54
C GLY A 312 4.56 -0.10 -53.30
N PRO A 313 5.07 0.39 -54.45
CA PRO A 313 4.40 1.42 -55.24
C PRO A 313 3.10 0.89 -55.83
N GLY A 314 1.99 1.60 -55.60
CA GLY A 314 0.66 1.24 -56.10
C GLY A 314 -0.10 0.21 -55.26
N ALA A 315 0.35 -0.08 -54.04
CA ALA A 315 -0.42 -0.92 -53.11
C ALA A 315 -1.75 -0.25 -52.75
N HIS A 316 -2.79 -1.06 -52.58
CA HIS A 316 -4.14 -0.69 -52.16
C HIS A 316 -4.46 -1.36 -50.82
N ALA A 317 -5.23 -0.67 -49.99
CA ALA A 317 -5.69 -1.21 -48.71
C ALA A 317 -7.23 -1.26 -48.62
N LEU A 318 -7.74 -2.28 -47.96
CA LEU A 318 -9.16 -2.50 -47.69
C LEU A 318 -9.35 -2.65 -46.19
N VAL A 319 -10.17 -1.76 -45.60
CA VAL A 319 -10.51 -1.76 -44.18
C VAL A 319 -11.97 -2.15 -44.01
N ARG A 320 -12.24 -3.25 -43.30
CA ARG A 320 -13.59 -3.73 -42.99
C ARG A 320 -13.83 -3.82 -41.49
N LEU A 321 -14.95 -3.24 -41.04
CA LEU A 321 -15.47 -3.39 -39.68
C LEU A 321 -16.71 -4.29 -39.70
N GLU A 322 -16.65 -5.42 -39.02
CA GLU A 322 -17.77 -6.37 -38.93
C GLU A 322 -18.33 -6.37 -37.51
N TYR A 323 -19.62 -6.05 -37.38
CA TYR A 323 -20.35 -6.02 -36.11
C TYR A 323 -21.26 -7.25 -36.00
N GLY A 324 -21.01 -8.12 -35.02
CA GLY A 324 -21.79 -9.35 -34.85
C GLY A 324 -21.29 -10.20 -33.69
N ASP A 325 -22.08 -11.18 -33.26
CA ASP A 325 -21.69 -12.19 -32.26
C ASP A 325 -21.14 -11.64 -30.94
N GLY A 326 -21.58 -10.43 -30.55
CA GLY A 326 -21.09 -9.76 -29.33
C GLY A 326 -19.62 -9.32 -29.42
N ALA A 327 -19.07 -9.15 -30.62
CA ALA A 327 -17.71 -8.68 -30.87
C ALA A 327 -17.68 -7.63 -32.01
N VAL A 328 -16.59 -6.88 -32.09
CA VAL A 328 -16.22 -6.10 -33.28
C VAL A 328 -14.98 -6.73 -33.89
N ARG A 329 -15.05 -7.06 -35.19
CA ARG A 329 -13.91 -7.55 -35.96
C ARG A 329 -13.44 -6.47 -36.90
N VAL A 330 -12.15 -6.13 -36.82
CA VAL A 330 -11.49 -5.24 -37.77
C VAL A 330 -10.56 -6.06 -38.65
N ARG A 331 -10.74 -5.93 -39.96
CA ARG A 331 -9.95 -6.61 -40.97
C ARG A 331 -9.34 -5.58 -41.90
N VAL A 332 -8.01 -5.50 -41.94
CA VAL A 332 -7.24 -4.67 -42.86
C VAL A 332 -6.47 -5.60 -43.77
N VAL A 333 -6.69 -5.46 -45.07
CA VAL A 333 -6.03 -6.25 -46.11
C VAL A 333 -5.37 -5.31 -47.09
N ASP A 334 -4.11 -5.56 -47.43
CA ASP A 334 -3.46 -4.93 -48.57
C ASP A 334 -3.13 -5.93 -49.67
N ASP A 335 -2.96 -5.44 -50.89
CA ASP A 335 -2.52 -6.22 -52.07
C ASP A 335 -1.02 -6.00 -52.38
N GLY A 336 -0.26 -5.51 -51.40
CA GLY A 336 1.16 -5.20 -51.55
C GLY A 336 2.05 -6.44 -51.67
N MET A 337 3.36 -6.25 -51.57
CA MET A 337 4.34 -7.33 -51.76
C MET A 337 4.24 -8.52 -50.77
N GLY A 338 3.46 -8.39 -49.68
CA GLY A 338 3.18 -9.49 -48.76
C GLY A 338 4.46 -10.15 -48.22
N ALA A 339 4.61 -11.46 -48.44
CA ALA A 339 5.78 -12.24 -48.02
C ALA A 339 7.10 -11.87 -48.75
N ALA A 340 7.02 -11.11 -49.86
CA ALA A 340 8.19 -10.64 -50.60
C ALA A 340 8.74 -9.29 -50.09
N ALA A 341 8.07 -8.63 -49.14
CA ALA A 341 8.61 -7.45 -48.47
C ALA A 341 9.83 -7.85 -47.61
N ALA A 342 10.96 -7.16 -47.79
CA ALA A 342 12.17 -7.44 -47.02
C ALA A 342 11.92 -7.25 -45.52
N ALA A 343 12.15 -8.31 -44.74
CA ALA A 343 11.95 -8.28 -43.29
C ALA A 343 12.97 -7.32 -42.64
N ASP A 344 12.51 -6.15 -42.24
CA ASP A 344 13.32 -5.09 -41.62
C ASP A 344 13.50 -5.28 -40.10
N GLY A 345 13.27 -6.50 -39.60
CA GLY A 345 13.75 -6.99 -38.30
C GLY A 345 13.15 -6.31 -37.07
N ARG A 346 12.19 -5.39 -37.22
CA ARG A 346 11.58 -4.61 -36.13
C ARG A 346 10.09 -4.96 -36.00
N GLY A 347 9.80 -6.18 -35.55
CA GLY A 347 8.43 -6.68 -35.31
C GLY A 347 7.64 -5.99 -34.18
N HIS A 348 8.04 -4.78 -33.77
CA HIS A 348 7.45 -4.06 -32.62
C HIS A 348 6.00 -3.63 -32.88
N GLY A 349 5.63 -3.29 -34.12
CA GLY A 349 4.27 -2.89 -34.49
C GLY A 349 3.25 -4.03 -34.30
N LEU A 350 3.60 -5.24 -34.77
CA LEU A 350 2.76 -6.44 -34.64
C LEU A 350 2.65 -6.92 -33.18
N ILE A 351 3.75 -6.85 -32.41
CA ILE A 351 3.75 -7.19 -30.98
C ILE A 351 2.85 -6.22 -30.21
N GLY A 352 3.00 -4.91 -30.42
CA GLY A 352 2.17 -3.91 -29.74
C GLY A 352 0.69 -4.02 -30.10
N MET A 353 0.35 -4.37 -31.35
CA MET A 353 -1.05 -4.66 -31.71
C MET A 353 -1.58 -5.88 -30.94
N ARG A 354 -0.80 -6.96 -30.82
CA ARG A 354 -1.20 -8.18 -30.11
C ARG A 354 -1.47 -7.93 -28.63
N GLU A 355 -0.57 -7.20 -27.97
CA GLU A 355 -0.71 -6.84 -26.55
C GLU A 355 -1.97 -6.00 -26.30
N ARG A 356 -2.21 -4.97 -27.14
CA ARG A 356 -3.41 -4.10 -27.00
C ARG A 356 -4.72 -4.86 -27.21
N VAL A 357 -4.75 -5.81 -28.14
CA VAL A 357 -5.93 -6.65 -28.39
C VAL A 357 -6.16 -7.64 -27.24
N ALA A 358 -5.08 -8.23 -26.70
CA ALA A 358 -5.15 -9.19 -25.60
C ALA A 358 -5.68 -8.59 -24.28
N VAL A 359 -5.42 -7.29 -24.02
CA VAL A 359 -5.94 -6.58 -22.83
C VAL A 359 -7.47 -6.67 -22.71
N TYR A 360 -8.18 -6.75 -23.83
CA TYR A 360 -9.64 -6.86 -23.87
C TYR A 360 -10.13 -8.28 -24.15
N GLY A 361 -9.26 -9.30 -23.99
CA GLY A 361 -9.59 -10.69 -24.30
C GLY A 361 -9.84 -10.94 -25.79
N GLY A 362 -9.33 -10.07 -26.66
CA GLY A 362 -9.46 -10.20 -28.10
C GLY A 362 -8.38 -11.10 -28.71
N GLU A 363 -8.55 -11.43 -29.98
CA GLU A 363 -7.60 -12.22 -30.77
C GLU A 363 -7.08 -11.39 -31.95
N LEU A 364 -5.78 -11.44 -32.20
CA LEU A 364 -5.14 -10.82 -33.37
C LEU A 364 -4.49 -11.89 -34.24
N ARG A 365 -4.88 -11.93 -35.52
CA ARG A 365 -4.26 -12.74 -36.57
C ARG A 365 -3.62 -11.82 -37.59
N THR A 366 -2.38 -12.10 -37.93
CA THR A 366 -1.62 -11.33 -38.92
C THR A 366 -0.83 -12.27 -39.81
N GLY A 367 -0.85 -12.06 -41.12
CA GLY A 367 -0.04 -12.88 -42.03
C GLY A 367 -0.19 -12.51 -43.50
N PRO A 368 0.72 -12.99 -44.36
CA PRO A 368 0.63 -12.82 -45.80
C PRO A 368 -0.55 -13.61 -46.38
N LEU A 369 -1.16 -13.09 -47.45
CA LEU A 369 -2.28 -13.76 -48.14
C LEU A 369 -1.79 -14.67 -49.28
N PRO A 370 -2.51 -15.78 -49.57
CA PRO A 370 -2.24 -16.62 -50.75
C PRO A 370 -2.55 -15.83 -52.02
N GLY A 371 -1.52 -15.31 -52.69
CA GLY A 371 -1.66 -14.50 -53.91
C GLY A 371 -1.00 -13.12 -53.87
N GLY A 372 -0.36 -12.75 -52.76
CA GLY A 372 0.19 -11.41 -52.54
C GLY A 372 -0.61 -10.66 -51.49
N GLY A 373 0.00 -9.64 -50.88
CA GLY A 373 -0.63 -8.85 -49.83
C GLY A 373 -0.46 -9.37 -48.40
N PHE A 374 -0.93 -8.57 -47.45
CA PHE A 374 -0.86 -8.86 -46.03
C PHE A 374 -2.22 -8.59 -45.36
N GLU A 375 -2.59 -9.44 -44.41
CA GLU A 375 -3.82 -9.32 -43.63
C GLU A 375 -3.50 -9.07 -42.15
N VAL A 376 -4.23 -8.12 -41.58
CA VAL A 376 -4.34 -7.88 -40.14
C VAL A 376 -5.81 -8.00 -39.74
N CYS A 377 -6.14 -9.01 -38.93
CA CYS A 377 -7.49 -9.29 -38.46
C CYS A 377 -7.51 -9.30 -36.93
N ALA A 378 -8.19 -8.35 -36.30
CA ALA A 378 -8.38 -8.31 -34.86
C ALA A 378 -9.86 -8.48 -34.50
N THR A 379 -10.16 -9.35 -33.53
CA THR A 379 -11.50 -9.55 -32.98
C THR A 379 -11.52 -9.11 -31.52
N LEU A 380 -12.41 -8.18 -31.17
CA LEU A 380 -12.55 -7.63 -29.83
C LEU A 380 -13.95 -7.94 -29.28
N PRO A 381 -14.08 -8.71 -28.19
CA PRO A 381 -15.38 -8.99 -27.57
C PRO A 381 -15.95 -7.71 -26.94
N LEU A 382 -17.24 -7.44 -27.14
CA LEU A 382 -17.95 -6.26 -26.64
C LEU A 382 -18.58 -6.49 -25.26
N ALA A 383 -18.74 -7.75 -24.83
CA ALA A 383 -19.09 -8.08 -23.45
C ALA A 383 -17.87 -7.87 -22.53
N GLU A 384 -18.11 -7.41 -21.30
CA GLU A 384 -17.08 -7.44 -20.26
C GLU A 384 -16.76 -8.91 -19.95
N ALA A 385 -15.48 -9.28 -20.01
CA ALA A 385 -15.05 -10.57 -19.50
C ALA A 385 -15.42 -10.62 -18.01
N PRO A 386 -16.04 -11.70 -17.50
CA PRO A 386 -16.24 -11.85 -16.07
C PRO A 386 -14.85 -11.86 -15.41
N GLY A 387 -14.58 -10.81 -14.62
CA GLY A 387 -13.34 -10.63 -13.88
C GLY A 387 -13.19 -11.56 -12.69
#